data_AF-A0A4V6IN91-F1
#
_entry.id   AF-A0A4V6IN91-F1
#
_cell.length_a   1.000
_cell.length_b   1.000
_cell.length_c   1.000
_cell.angle_alpha   90.00
_cell.angle_beta   90.00
_cell.angle_gamma   90.00
#
_symmetry.space_group_name_H-M   'P 1'
#
loop_
_entity.id
_entity.type
_entity.pdbx_description
1 polymer ?
#
loop_
_entity_poly.entity_id
_entity_poly.type
_entity_poly.pdbx_seq_one_letter_code
_entity_poly.pdbx_strand_id
1 'polypeptide(L)'
;MRGNKGGFRLARPANAIRLGEVIRRTEEGFELVECFDADTNTCPLIEKCKLSIALRRALEAFLAVLDGITLADITTNGNDLLTVLDLQLPPASGRVPGVVGPTVRPAPAQPR
;
A
#
# COMPACT_ATOMS: atom_id res chain seq x y z
N MET A 1 14.95 -13.80 -6.03
CA MET A 1 15.42 -15.18 -6.33
C MET A 1 14.35 -15.92 -7.11
N ARG A 2 14.69 -16.67 -8.16
CA ARG A 2 13.75 -17.57 -8.86
C ARG A 2 14.05 -19.03 -8.52
N GLY A 3 13.02 -19.88 -8.51
CA GLY A 3 13.08 -21.31 -8.17
C GLY A 3 12.15 -21.70 -7.00
N ASN A 4 11.95 -23.00 -6.79
CA ASN A 4 10.96 -23.59 -5.85
C ASN A 4 11.21 -23.26 -4.35
N LYS A 5 12.28 -22.52 -4.06
CA LYS A 5 12.74 -22.09 -2.74
C LYS A 5 13.06 -20.57 -2.70
N GLY A 6 12.59 -19.84 -3.71
CA GLY A 6 12.84 -18.43 -3.91
C GLY A 6 12.00 -17.52 -3.01
N GLY A 7 12.21 -16.21 -3.16
CA GLY A 7 11.51 -15.17 -2.42
C GLY A 7 12.12 -13.81 -2.70
N PHE A 8 11.46 -12.79 -2.16
CA PHE A 8 11.94 -11.41 -2.15
C PHE A 8 12.63 -11.09 -0.83
N ARG A 9 13.59 -10.17 -0.90
CA ARG A 9 14.23 -9.52 0.25
C ARG A 9 14.29 -8.04 -0.07
N LEU A 10 14.32 -7.21 0.97
CA LEU A 10 14.51 -5.78 0.79
C LEU A 10 15.88 -5.55 0.14
N ALA A 11 15.92 -4.75 -0.92
CA ALA A 11 17.15 -4.40 -1.61
C ALA A 11 18.03 -3.41 -0.80
N ARG A 12 17.47 -2.79 0.24
CA ARG A 12 18.12 -1.86 1.15
C ARG A 12 17.53 -2.01 2.57
N PRO A 13 18.20 -1.50 3.61
CA PRO A 13 17.69 -1.52 4.99
C PRO A 13 16.31 -0.88 5.13
N ALA A 14 15.46 -1.41 6.03
CA ALA A 14 14.08 -0.93 6.21
C ALA A 14 14.00 0.54 6.68
N ASN A 15 14.97 1.00 7.46
CA ASN A 15 15.09 2.40 7.91
C ASN A 15 15.51 3.36 6.78
N ALA A 16 15.87 2.84 5.60
CA ALA A 16 16.18 3.62 4.40
C ALA A 16 15.03 3.60 3.37
N ILE A 17 13.89 2.98 3.70
CA ILE A 17 12.70 2.90 2.83
C ILE A 17 11.63 3.80 3.42
N ARG A 18 11.37 4.95 2.79
CA ARG A 18 10.29 5.86 3.19
C ARG A 18 8.94 5.34 2.71
N LEU A 19 7.91 5.44 3.54
CA LEU A 19 6.58 4.94 3.22
C LEU A 19 5.95 5.73 2.07
N GLY A 20 6.12 7.05 2.04
CA GLY A 20 5.64 7.86 0.91
C GLY A 20 6.25 7.46 -0.44
N GLU A 21 7.50 6.97 -0.46
CA GLU A 21 8.11 6.43 -1.70
C GLU A 21 7.42 5.13 -2.14
N VAL A 22 7.10 4.25 -1.19
CA VAL A 22 6.41 2.99 -1.49
C VAL A 22 5.04 3.30 -2.10
N ILE A 23 4.25 4.14 -1.43
CA ILE A 23 2.90 4.51 -1.86
C ILE A 23 2.90 5.14 -3.27
N ARG A 24 3.83 6.06 -3.56
CA ARG A 24 3.94 6.67 -4.89
C ARG A 24 4.40 5.72 -6.01
N ARG A 25 4.99 4.58 -5.68
CA ARG A 25 5.39 3.55 -6.65
C ARG A 25 4.32 2.48 -6.87
N THR A 26 3.45 2.27 -5.88
CA THR A 26 2.45 1.19 -5.91
C THR A 26 1.07 1.67 -6.31
N GLU A 27 0.72 2.91 -6.00
CA GLU A 27 -0.56 3.52 -6.38
C GLU A 27 -0.42 4.30 -7.68
N GLU A 28 -1.38 4.09 -8.59
CA GLU A 28 -1.52 4.89 -9.81
C GLU A 28 -2.41 6.11 -9.50
N GLY A 29 -2.00 7.29 -9.98
CA GLY A 29 -2.85 8.49 -9.99
C GLY A 29 -3.26 8.99 -8.61
N PHE A 30 -2.56 10.00 -8.07
CA PHE A 30 -3.09 10.74 -6.92
C PHE A 30 -4.13 11.80 -7.35
N GLU A 31 -4.81 11.59 -8.47
CA GLU A 31 -5.91 12.43 -8.93
C GLU A 31 -7.16 12.14 -8.10
N LEU A 32 -7.20 12.70 -6.89
CA LEU A 32 -8.34 12.55 -5.98
C LEU A 32 -9.68 12.99 -6.60
N VAL A 33 -9.61 13.90 -7.56
CA VAL A 33 -10.73 14.39 -8.36
C VAL A 33 -10.27 14.53 -9.81
N GLU A 34 -11.20 14.37 -10.76
CA GLU A 34 -10.91 14.49 -12.20
C GLU A 34 -10.18 15.80 -12.53
N CYS A 35 -10.55 16.90 -11.88
CA CYS A 35 -9.95 18.21 -12.15
C CYS A 35 -8.49 18.38 -11.68
N PHE A 36 -7.86 17.32 -11.18
CA PHE A 36 -6.43 17.29 -10.90
C PHE A 36 -5.59 16.92 -12.12
N ASP A 37 -6.16 16.16 -13.06
CA ASP A 37 -5.52 15.78 -14.31
C ASP A 37 -5.64 16.93 -15.32
N ALA A 38 -4.52 17.56 -15.66
CA ALA A 38 -4.50 18.68 -16.61
C ALA A 38 -4.87 18.27 -18.04
N ASP A 39 -4.68 17.00 -18.41
CA ASP A 39 -4.93 16.51 -19.76
C ASP A 39 -6.41 16.16 -19.98
N THR A 40 -7.13 15.78 -18.91
CA THR A 40 -8.54 15.35 -19.00
C THR A 40 -9.54 16.27 -18.29
N ASN A 41 -9.10 17.27 -17.53
CA ASN A 41 -9.96 18.15 -16.74
C ASN A 41 -10.98 18.94 -17.58
N THR A 42 -12.26 18.73 -17.26
CA THR A 42 -13.44 19.37 -17.85
C THR A 42 -14.19 20.26 -16.86
N CYS A 43 -13.67 20.46 -15.64
CA CYS A 43 -14.35 21.17 -14.57
C CYS A 43 -14.44 22.68 -14.86
N PRO A 44 -15.66 23.26 -15.06
CA PRO A 44 -15.81 24.67 -15.37
C PRO A 44 -15.50 25.61 -14.19
N LEU A 45 -15.29 25.04 -12.99
CA LEU A 45 -15.03 25.77 -11.76
C LEU A 45 -13.54 25.89 -11.42
N ILE A 46 -12.65 25.20 -12.14
CA ILE A 46 -11.25 24.96 -11.70
C ILE A 46 -10.51 26.25 -11.29
N GLU A 47 -10.68 27.34 -12.05
CA GLU A 47 -10.04 28.64 -11.79
C GLU A 47 -10.45 29.31 -10.47
N LYS A 48 -11.62 28.96 -9.93
CA LYS A 48 -12.19 29.59 -8.72
C LYS A 48 -12.58 28.58 -7.63
N CYS A 49 -12.27 27.29 -7.85
CA CYS A 49 -12.69 26.22 -6.96
C CYS A 49 -11.81 26.18 -5.70
N LYS A 50 -12.32 26.72 -4.59
CA LYS A 50 -11.62 26.64 -3.29
C LYS A 50 -11.47 25.19 -2.79
N LEU A 51 -12.37 24.29 -3.20
CA LEU A 51 -12.32 22.88 -2.83
C LEU A 51 -11.12 22.17 -3.46
N SER A 52 -10.84 22.38 -4.76
CA SER A 52 -9.69 21.74 -5.41
C SER A 52 -8.38 22.16 -4.74
N ILE A 53 -8.24 23.43 -4.37
CA ILE A 53 -7.09 23.95 -3.61
C ILE A 53 -6.98 23.25 -2.25
N ALA A 54 -8.08 23.13 -1.51
CA ALA A 54 -8.08 22.46 -0.21
C ALA A 54 -7.71 20.97 -0.32
N LEU A 55 -8.23 20.28 -1.34
CA LEU A 55 -7.92 18.87 -1.61
C LEU A 55 -6.46 18.67 -2.01
N ARG A 56 -5.87 19.54 -2.84
CA ARG A 56 -4.44 19.48 -3.17
C ARG A 56 -3.58 19.60 -1.92
N ARG A 57 -3.89 20.58 -1.06
CA ARG A 57 -3.18 20.77 0.21
C ARG A 57 -3.33 19.57 1.15
N ALA A 58 -4.52 18.99 1.22
CA ALA A 58 -4.77 17.81 2.06
C ALA A 58 -3.95 16.61 1.58
N LEU A 59 -3.91 16.37 0.26
CA LEU A 59 -3.12 15.32 -0.35
C LEU A 59 -1.60 15.53 -0.14
N GLU A 60 -1.12 16.75 -0.35
CA GLU A 60 0.28 17.12 -0.10
C GLU A 60 0.66 16.88 1.37
N ALA A 61 -0.20 17.30 2.31
CA ALA A 61 0.03 17.09 3.73
C ALA A 61 0.04 15.60 4.10
N PHE A 62 -0.88 14.81 3.55
CA PHE A 62 -0.92 13.37 3.73
C PHE A 62 0.39 12.71 3.26
N LEU A 63 0.83 13.01 2.05
CA LEU A 63 2.07 12.46 1.49
C LEU A 63 3.30 12.93 2.27
N ALA A 64 3.33 14.19 2.72
CA ALA A 64 4.43 14.72 3.52
C ALA A 64 4.57 14.00 4.87
N VAL A 65 3.46 13.62 5.52
CA VAL A 65 3.50 12.80 6.73
C VAL A 65 4.11 11.44 6.43
N LEU A 66 3.67 10.78 5.35
CA LEU A 66 4.19 9.47 4.96
C LEU A 66 5.67 9.52 4.53
N ASP A 67 6.14 10.66 4.04
CA ASP A 67 7.56 10.89 3.74
C ASP A 67 8.43 10.94 4.98
N GLY A 68 7.85 11.31 6.13
CA GLY A 68 8.54 11.29 7.42
C GLY A 68 8.72 9.90 8.02
N ILE A 69 8.00 8.89 7.53
CA ILE A 69 7.92 7.54 8.12
C ILE A 69 8.71 6.54 7.29
N THR A 70 9.46 5.66 7.94
CA THR A 70 10.18 4.55 7.31
C THR A 70 9.47 3.21 7.54
N LEU A 71 9.80 2.21 6.73
CA LEU A 71 9.30 0.85 6.93
C LEU A 71 9.72 0.27 8.29
N ALA A 72 10.90 0.65 8.81
CA ALA A 72 11.34 0.24 10.14
C ALA A 72 10.42 0.76 11.25
N ASP A 73 9.92 1.98 11.14
CA ASP A 73 9.10 2.62 12.19
C ASP A 73 7.77 1.87 12.42
N ILE A 74 7.15 1.38 11.34
CA ILE A 74 5.81 0.77 11.36
C ILE A 74 5.80 -0.76 11.55
N THR A 75 6.97 -1.39 11.66
CA THR A 75 7.09 -2.86 11.78
C THR A 75 7.46 -3.34 13.18
N THR A 76 7.44 -2.44 14.16
CA THR A 76 7.93 -2.70 15.53
C THR A 76 6.93 -3.41 16.44
N ASN A 77 5.64 -3.40 16.11
CA ASN A 77 4.55 -3.90 16.96
C ASN A 77 3.96 -5.25 16.49
N GLY A 78 4.76 -6.09 15.84
CA GLY A 78 4.28 -7.34 15.24
C GLY A 78 3.53 -8.25 16.21
N ASN A 79 3.99 -8.41 17.44
CA ASN A 79 3.32 -9.25 18.45
C ASN A 79 1.94 -8.69 18.87
N ASP A 80 1.82 -7.37 18.96
CA ASP A 80 0.55 -6.72 19.31
C ASP A 80 -0.46 -6.93 18.19
N LEU A 81 -0.04 -6.76 16.93
CA LEU A 81 -0.88 -7.00 15.76
C LEU A 81 -1.34 -8.47 15.68
N LEU A 82 -0.44 -9.41 15.95
CA LEU A 82 -0.77 -10.84 15.97
C LEU A 82 -1.81 -11.18 17.04
N THR A 83 -1.69 -10.56 18.21
CA THR A 83 -2.66 -10.73 19.30
C THR A 83 -4.04 -10.23 18.89
N VAL A 84 -4.12 -9.06 18.24
CA VAL A 84 -5.39 -8.49 17.74
C VAL A 84 -6.00 -9.37 16.65
N LEU A 85 -5.17 -9.97 15.80
CA LEU A 85 -5.61 -10.80 14.67
C LEU A 85 -5.89 -12.26 15.06
N ASP A 86 -5.68 -12.65 16.33
CA ASP A 86 -5.71 -14.04 16.82
C ASP A 86 -4.83 -14.98 15.96
N LEU A 87 -3.67 -14.48 15.55
CA LEU A 87 -2.69 -15.24 14.77
C LEU A 87 -1.50 -15.59 15.64
N GLN A 88 -1.06 -16.84 15.55
CA GLN A 88 0.20 -17.28 16.14
C GLN A 88 1.28 -17.26 15.06
N LEU A 89 2.35 -16.50 15.29
CA LEU A 89 3.51 -16.59 14.41
C LEU A 89 4.20 -17.94 14.67
N PRO A 90 4.41 -18.77 13.64
CA PRO A 90 5.28 -19.94 13.79
C PRO A 90 6.69 -19.47 14.18
N PRO A 91 7.49 -20.32 14.86
CA PRO A 91 8.86 -19.96 15.24
C PRO A 91 9.62 -19.50 14.01
N ALA A 92 10.45 -18.46 14.19
CA ALA A 92 11.24 -17.83 13.13
C ALA A 92 12.26 -18.81 12.52
N SER A 93 11.78 -19.72 11.67
CA SER A 93 12.60 -20.27 10.60
C SER A 93 13.00 -19.07 9.75
N GLY A 94 14.29 -18.89 9.45
CA GLY A 94 14.83 -17.82 8.60
C GLY A 94 14.35 -17.86 7.13
N ARG A 95 13.10 -18.26 6.92
CA ARG A 95 12.41 -18.51 5.67
C ARG A 95 10.91 -18.55 5.97
N VAL A 96 10.14 -17.58 5.45
CA VAL A 96 8.68 -17.69 5.35
C VAL A 96 8.39 -18.89 4.44
N PRO A 97 7.89 -20.04 4.93
CA PRO A 97 7.45 -21.13 4.07
C PRO A 97 6.17 -20.68 3.36
N GLY A 98 6.01 -21.09 2.10
CA GLY A 98 4.97 -20.61 1.20
C GLY A 98 3.61 -20.45 1.87
N VAL A 99 3.06 -19.25 1.76
CA VAL A 99 1.64 -18.99 1.97
C VAL A 99 0.89 -19.88 1.00
N VAL A 100 0.31 -20.98 1.50
CA VAL A 100 -0.74 -21.70 0.79
C VAL A 100 -1.96 -20.79 0.92
N GLY A 101 -2.30 -20.07 -0.15
CA GLY A 101 -3.52 -19.29 -0.19
C GLY A 101 -4.73 -20.19 0.10
N PRO A 102 -5.80 -19.66 0.73
CA PRO A 102 -7.02 -20.43 0.95
C PRO A 102 -7.50 -21.00 -0.40
N THR A 103 -7.70 -22.31 -0.47
CA THR A 103 -8.27 -22.95 -1.65
C THR A 103 -9.69 -22.42 -1.84
N VAL A 104 -9.87 -21.54 -2.83
CA VAL A 104 -11.21 -21.14 -3.27
C VAL A 104 -11.89 -22.39 -3.81
N ARG A 105 -12.93 -22.86 -3.11
CA ARG A 105 -13.83 -23.89 -3.65
C ARG A 105 -14.38 -23.38 -4.98
N PRO A 106 -14.28 -24.14 -6.07
CA PRO A 106 -14.92 -23.75 -7.32
C PRO A 106 -16.42 -23.59 -7.09
N ALA A 107 -16.98 -22.49 -7.60
CA ALA A 107 -18.41 -22.26 -7.58
C ALA A 107 -19.13 -23.38 -8.37
N PRO A 108 -20.29 -23.87 -7.90
CA PRO A 108 -21.06 -24.85 -8.65
C PRO A 108 -21.53 -24.24 -9.97
N ALA A 109 -21.37 -25.00 -11.06
CA ALA A 109 -21.84 -24.61 -12.38
C ALA A 109 -23.37 -24.43 -12.35
N GLN A 110 -23.85 -23.24 -12.72
CA GLN A 110 -25.28 -23.00 -12.90
C GLN A 110 -25.70 -23.57 -14.27
N PRO A 111 -26.80 -24.34 -14.34
CA PRO A 111 -27.36 -24.75 -15.62
C PRO A 111 -27.99 -23.56 -16.36
N ARG A 112 -27.91 -23.58 -17.69
CA ARG A 112 -28.47 -22.57 -18.61
C ARG A 112 -29.99 -22.60 -18.63
#